data_AF-A0A3N4Z9L5-F1
#
_entry.id   AF-A0A3N4Z9L5-F1
#
_cell.length_a   1.000
_cell.length_b   1.000
_cell.length_c   1.000
_cell.angle_alpha   90.00
_cell.angle_beta   90.00
_cell.angle_gamma   90.00
#
_symmetry.space_group_name_H-M   'P 1'
#
loop_
_entity.id
_entity.type
_entity.pdbx_description
1 polymer ?
#
loop_
_entity_poly.entity_id
_entity_poly.type
_entity_poly.pdbx_seq_one_letter_code
_entity_poly.pdbx_strand_id
1 'polypeptide(L)'
;MSTTGPEHGDDEPLTEADIERMLRALGPDASDGPDGTGGPDGTGGPASDGTGEPEPDRAAGPGPASGDGPARPGATTQQTPARLALVLTPVASAPALAGLCAMAGIDVDVVPSASGAVAVLEVPAKEAPADWDITELLGGGEMPGAFPPEAEEVAGALSRLARTGVVLLTADLATDVGIEPGLSGHVSARRYVGGTAEGDMPAGLVLAGADQVVEDLVLGRVRAGEVPGHQRSGNLPRWKATRMFTRGLRRKKP
;
A
#
# COMPACT_ATOMS: atom_id res chain seq x y z
N MET A 1 14.66 3.43 -59.84
CA MET A 1 13.36 3.74 -59.20
C MET A 1 12.62 2.41 -59.14
N SER A 2 12.28 1.78 -58.03
CA SER A 2 12.42 2.08 -56.62
C SER A 2 12.43 0.73 -55.86
N THR A 3 12.96 0.77 -54.66
CA THR A 3 13.21 -0.32 -53.71
C THR A 3 11.93 -0.84 -53.06
N THR A 4 11.73 -2.15 -53.02
CA THR A 4 10.81 -2.83 -52.10
C THR A 4 11.64 -3.39 -50.95
N GLY A 5 11.52 -2.82 -49.76
CA GLY A 5 12.10 -3.38 -48.53
C GLY A 5 11.16 -4.44 -47.95
N PRO A 6 11.66 -5.55 -47.38
CA PRO A 6 10.82 -6.45 -46.61
C PRO A 6 10.59 -5.89 -45.20
N GLU A 7 9.37 -6.12 -44.74
CA GLU A 7 8.71 -5.56 -43.58
C GLU A 7 9.22 -6.21 -42.29
N HIS A 8 9.24 -5.43 -41.20
CA HIS A 8 9.61 -5.83 -39.84
C HIS A 8 8.77 -7.04 -39.39
N GLY A 9 9.45 -8.16 -39.11
CA GLY A 9 8.92 -9.20 -38.24
C GLY A 9 9.34 -8.89 -36.81
N ASP A 10 8.39 -8.93 -35.88
CA ASP A 10 8.61 -9.07 -34.45
C ASP A 10 7.27 -9.48 -33.80
N ASP A 11 6.93 -10.76 -33.92
CA ASP A 11 6.03 -11.46 -32.98
C ASP A 11 6.26 -12.99 -33.08
N GLU A 12 7.54 -13.38 -33.22
CA GLU A 12 7.92 -14.79 -33.14
C GLU A 12 8.20 -15.12 -31.66
N PRO A 13 7.57 -16.16 -31.09
CA PRO A 13 7.77 -16.52 -29.69
C PRO A 13 9.25 -16.87 -29.46
N LEU A 14 9.86 -16.25 -28.43
CA LEU A 14 11.24 -16.47 -28.04
C LEU A 14 11.56 -17.96 -28.00
N THR A 15 12.56 -18.36 -28.78
CA THR A 15 12.93 -19.78 -28.88
C THR A 15 13.64 -20.21 -27.59
N GLU A 16 13.61 -21.51 -27.31
CA GLU A 16 14.30 -22.10 -26.16
C GLU A 16 15.80 -21.75 -26.13
N ALA A 17 16.41 -21.63 -27.32
CA ALA A 17 17.81 -21.23 -27.45
C ALA A 17 18.07 -19.77 -27.05
N ASP A 18 17.13 -18.86 -27.31
CA ASP A 18 17.24 -17.44 -26.92
C ASP A 18 17.09 -17.29 -25.40
N ILE A 19 16.17 -18.05 -24.81
CA ILE A 19 15.96 -18.10 -23.36
C ILE A 19 17.21 -18.66 -22.67
N GLU A 20 17.83 -19.72 -23.20
CA GLU A 20 19.06 -20.29 -22.64
C GLU A 20 20.25 -19.30 -22.74
N ARG A 21 20.30 -18.51 -23.82
CA ARG A 21 21.30 -17.45 -24.01
C ARG A 21 21.15 -16.32 -22.99
N MET A 22 19.92 -15.89 -22.72
CA MET A 22 19.62 -14.87 -21.71
C MET A 22 19.94 -15.37 -20.29
N LEU A 23 19.62 -16.63 -19.97
CA LEU A 23 19.92 -17.22 -18.67
C LEU A 23 21.42 -17.39 -18.43
N ARG A 24 22.20 -17.68 -19.47
CA ARG A 24 23.67 -17.79 -19.38
C ARG A 24 24.35 -16.42 -19.20
N ALA A 25 23.73 -15.34 -19.69
CA ALA A 25 24.21 -13.98 -19.48
C ALA A 25 24.00 -13.48 -18.03
N LEU A 26 23.06 -14.08 -17.29
CA LEU A 26 22.74 -13.77 -15.89
C LEU A 26 23.48 -14.69 -14.91
N GLY A 27 24.75 -14.99 -15.18
CA GLY A 27 25.58 -15.93 -14.40
C GLY A 27 25.53 -15.71 -12.88
N PRO A 28 25.74 -16.77 -12.06
CA PRO A 28 25.54 -16.74 -10.63
C PRO A 28 26.76 -16.17 -9.90
N ASP A 29 26.95 -14.84 -9.92
CA ASP A 29 27.92 -14.16 -9.05
C ASP A 29 27.35 -12.81 -8.58
N ALA A 30 26.63 -12.86 -7.47
CA ALA A 30 26.44 -11.74 -6.56
C ALA A 30 26.33 -12.29 -5.13
N SER A 31 27.42 -12.89 -4.66
CA SER A 31 27.65 -13.19 -3.24
C SER A 31 28.82 -12.35 -2.73
N ASP A 32 28.59 -11.75 -1.56
CA ASP A 32 29.54 -11.26 -0.57
C ASP A 32 30.47 -10.07 -0.88
N GLY A 33 30.38 -9.07 0.00
CA GLY A 33 31.38 -8.05 0.29
C GLY A 33 31.18 -7.53 1.73
N PRO A 34 32.25 -7.11 2.44
CA PRO A 34 32.81 -7.94 3.51
C PRO A 34 32.73 -7.33 4.93
N ASP A 35 32.96 -8.22 5.91
CA ASP A 35 33.30 -7.93 7.31
C ASP A 35 34.48 -6.95 7.43
N GLY A 36 34.30 -5.92 8.25
CA GLY A 36 35.35 -5.01 8.71
C GLY A 36 35.45 -5.02 10.23
N THR A 37 36.35 -5.85 10.77
CA THR A 37 36.80 -5.81 12.16
C THR A 37 38.04 -4.91 12.28
N GLY A 38 38.09 -4.06 13.31
CA GLY A 38 39.29 -3.30 13.65
C GLY A 38 39.08 -2.25 14.76
N GLY A 39 39.15 -2.68 16.02
CA GLY A 39 39.63 -1.83 17.13
C GLY A 39 41.17 -1.80 17.16
N PRO A 40 41.83 -0.92 17.95
CA PRO A 40 41.78 -1.06 19.42
C PRO A 40 41.86 0.23 20.29
N ASP A 41 41.42 0.06 21.54
CA ASP A 41 41.84 0.54 22.88
C ASP A 41 42.56 1.88 23.13
N GLY A 42 42.13 2.53 24.23
CA GLY A 42 42.99 3.36 25.10
C GLY A 42 42.32 4.58 25.76
N THR A 43 41.61 4.41 26.88
CA THR A 43 41.98 4.89 28.25
C THR A 43 41.61 6.33 28.65
N GLY A 44 40.84 6.45 29.75
CA GLY A 44 40.94 7.54 30.74
C GLY A 44 39.62 8.20 31.19
N GLY A 45 39.09 7.82 32.37
CA GLY A 45 38.11 8.63 33.13
C GLY A 45 38.81 9.75 33.96
N PRO A 46 38.22 10.33 35.05
CA PRO A 46 36.88 10.14 35.63
C PRO A 46 36.14 11.46 36.03
N ALA A 47 34.87 11.28 36.46
CA ALA A 47 34.02 12.00 37.44
C ALA A 47 34.30 13.44 37.93
N SER A 48 33.24 14.26 37.98
CA SER A 48 32.68 15.03 39.14
C SER A 48 31.76 16.16 38.61
N ASP A 49 30.47 16.19 38.95
CA ASP A 49 29.83 16.76 40.16
C ASP A 49 29.31 18.19 39.90
N GLY A 50 28.04 18.49 40.22
CA GLY A 50 27.48 19.82 39.92
C GLY A 50 25.96 19.96 39.97
N THR A 51 25.39 19.73 41.14
CA THR A 51 24.05 20.14 41.59
C THR A 51 23.85 21.66 41.45
N GLY A 52 22.65 22.12 41.08
CA GLY A 52 22.24 23.51 41.29
C GLY A 52 21.04 24.00 40.49
N GLU A 53 19.83 23.74 40.99
CA GLU A 53 18.71 24.69 40.85
C GLU A 53 19.08 25.98 41.59
N PRO A 54 18.66 27.16 41.09
CA PRO A 54 17.45 27.77 41.65
C PRO A 54 16.63 28.64 40.66
N GLU A 55 15.30 28.56 40.77
CA GLU A 55 14.35 29.65 40.48
C GLU A 55 14.19 30.53 41.75
N PRO A 56 13.45 31.67 41.76
CA PRO A 56 13.01 32.58 40.70
C PRO A 56 13.34 34.05 41.06
N ASP A 57 13.12 35.03 40.18
CA ASP A 57 12.45 36.31 40.50
C ASP A 57 12.41 37.26 39.28
N ARG A 58 11.29 38.01 39.18
CA ARG A 58 11.06 39.29 38.47
C ARG A 58 10.35 39.28 37.12
N ALA A 59 9.05 39.53 37.27
CA ALA A 59 8.12 40.13 36.34
C ALA A 59 8.67 41.32 35.55
N ALA A 60 8.40 41.32 34.24
CA ALA A 60 8.27 42.52 33.41
C ALA A 60 7.02 42.36 32.54
N GLY A 61 6.15 43.37 32.55
CA GLY A 61 4.82 43.38 31.96
C GLY A 61 4.77 43.36 30.42
N PRO A 62 3.55 43.45 29.85
CA PRO A 62 3.27 43.10 28.46
C PRO A 62 3.65 44.22 27.48
N GLY A 63 4.35 43.86 26.40
CA GLY A 63 4.57 44.71 25.23
C GLY A 63 3.49 44.48 24.15
N PRO A 64 3.08 45.50 23.39
CA PRO A 64 1.94 45.43 22.50
C PRO A 64 2.21 44.65 21.21
N ALA A 65 1.16 44.01 20.71
CA ALA A 65 1.05 43.39 19.40
C ALA A 65 1.39 44.36 18.26
N SER A 66 2.11 43.86 17.24
CA SER A 66 2.01 44.30 15.85
C SER A 66 2.88 43.41 14.96
N GLY A 67 2.27 42.79 13.93
CA GLY A 67 3.01 42.13 12.87
C GLY A 67 2.27 41.01 12.16
N ASP A 68 1.00 41.24 11.79
CA ASP A 68 0.24 40.37 10.89
C ASP A 68 0.85 40.51 9.49
N GLY A 69 1.83 39.66 9.17
CA GLY A 69 2.37 39.51 7.83
C GLY A 69 1.57 38.43 7.10
N PRO A 70 1.10 38.67 5.87
CA PRO A 70 0.31 37.67 5.16
C PRO A 70 1.15 36.40 5.00
N ALA A 71 0.66 35.31 5.60
CA ALA A 71 1.20 33.98 5.43
C ALA A 71 1.33 33.72 3.92
N ARG A 72 2.55 33.41 3.47
CA ARG A 72 2.78 32.92 2.11
C ARG A 72 1.90 31.68 1.93
N PRO A 73 1.04 31.60 0.90
CA PRO A 73 0.35 30.36 0.60
C PRO A 73 1.42 29.31 0.28
N GLY A 74 1.62 28.38 1.20
CA GLY A 74 2.29 27.12 0.90
C GLY A 74 1.52 26.48 -0.25
N ALA A 75 2.23 26.04 -1.28
CA ALA A 75 1.64 25.32 -2.38
C ALA A 75 0.96 24.05 -1.84
N THR A 76 -0.34 24.14 -1.56
CA THR A 76 -1.22 22.98 -1.56
C THR A 76 -1.22 22.49 -2.98
N THR A 77 -0.29 21.59 -3.27
CA THR A 77 -0.50 20.65 -4.37
C THR A 77 -1.82 19.99 -4.00
N GLN A 78 -2.90 20.34 -4.72
CA GLN A 78 -4.19 19.68 -4.63
C GLN A 78 -3.92 18.22 -4.99
N GLN A 79 -3.50 17.44 -4.00
CA GLN A 79 -3.45 16.00 -4.10
C GLN A 79 -4.90 15.60 -4.07
N THR A 80 -5.44 15.29 -5.25
CA THR A 80 -6.76 14.68 -5.40
C THR A 80 -6.86 13.55 -4.38
N PRO A 81 -7.90 13.49 -3.53
CA PRO A 81 -7.99 12.49 -2.47
C PRO A 81 -8.03 11.10 -3.10
N ALA A 82 -6.90 10.38 -3.11
CA ALA A 82 -6.87 9.03 -3.63
C ALA A 82 -7.71 8.16 -2.69
N ARG A 83 -8.77 7.56 -3.22
CA ARG A 83 -9.61 6.63 -2.48
C ARG A 83 -8.84 5.33 -2.34
N LEU A 84 -8.63 4.81 -1.13
CA LEU A 84 -7.87 3.58 -0.95
C LEU A 84 -8.81 2.39 -0.77
N ALA A 85 -8.51 1.27 -1.43
CA ALA A 85 -9.18 -0.01 -1.21
C ALA A 85 -8.18 -1.09 -0.78
N LEU A 86 -8.50 -1.79 0.31
CA LEU A 86 -7.71 -2.87 0.88
C LEU A 86 -8.51 -4.17 0.87
N VAL A 87 -7.96 -5.23 0.28
CA VAL A 87 -8.53 -6.57 0.38
C VAL A 87 -7.73 -7.38 1.39
N LEU A 88 -8.31 -7.56 2.58
CA LEU A 88 -7.75 -8.33 3.68
C LEU A 88 -7.93 -9.82 3.39
N THR A 89 -6.81 -10.54 3.29
CA THR A 89 -6.83 -11.97 2.98
C THR A 89 -6.14 -12.81 4.06
N PRO A 90 -6.60 -14.04 4.31
CA PRO A 90 -5.94 -15.00 5.19
C PRO A 90 -4.73 -15.69 4.50
N VAL A 91 -4.27 -15.20 3.34
CA VAL A 91 -3.16 -15.80 2.62
C VAL A 91 -1.88 -15.54 3.40
N ALA A 92 -1.16 -16.61 3.76
CA ALA A 92 -0.10 -16.55 4.76
C ALA A 92 1.12 -15.68 4.42
N SER A 93 1.25 -15.17 3.19
CA SER A 93 2.38 -14.31 2.82
C SER A 93 2.10 -13.44 1.60
N ALA A 94 2.72 -12.26 1.55
CA ALA A 94 2.65 -11.35 0.43
C ALA A 94 3.12 -11.96 -0.92
N PRO A 95 4.24 -12.72 -0.99
CA PRO A 95 4.62 -13.37 -2.25
C PRO A 95 3.61 -14.40 -2.75
N ALA A 96 2.96 -15.14 -1.85
CA ALA A 96 1.93 -16.11 -2.23
C ALA A 96 0.69 -15.40 -2.79
N LEU A 97 0.22 -14.34 -2.12
CA LEU A 97 -0.91 -13.55 -2.60
C LEU A 97 -0.58 -12.85 -3.93
N ALA A 98 0.60 -12.23 -4.06
CA ALA A 98 1.05 -11.60 -5.30
C ALA A 98 1.12 -12.61 -6.47
N GLY A 99 1.58 -13.84 -6.21
CA GLY A 99 1.56 -14.93 -7.19
C GLY A 99 0.16 -15.34 -7.61
N LEU A 100 -0.79 -15.41 -6.66
CA LEU A 100 -2.20 -15.68 -6.96
C LEU A 100 -2.84 -14.56 -7.80
N CYS A 101 -2.58 -13.30 -7.44
CA CYS A 101 -3.02 -12.14 -8.22
C CYS A 101 -2.46 -12.19 -9.65
N ALA A 102 -1.16 -12.45 -9.81
CA ALA A 102 -0.52 -12.56 -11.11
C ALA A 102 -1.10 -13.70 -11.99
N MET A 103 -1.44 -14.84 -11.37
CA MET A 103 -2.12 -15.95 -12.05
C MET A 103 -3.54 -15.58 -12.49
N ALA A 104 -4.24 -14.79 -11.68
CA ALA A 104 -5.56 -14.27 -12.00
C ALA A 104 -5.53 -13.06 -12.97
N GLY A 105 -4.34 -12.57 -13.34
CA GLY A 105 -4.20 -11.39 -14.21
C GLY A 105 -4.47 -10.05 -13.50
N ILE A 106 -4.39 -10.03 -12.17
CA ILE A 106 -4.67 -8.86 -11.32
C ILE A 106 -3.33 -8.18 -11.00
N ASP A 107 -3.13 -6.94 -11.45
CA ASP A 107 -1.99 -6.10 -11.07
C ASP A 107 -2.34 -5.20 -9.89
N VAL A 108 -1.81 -5.52 -8.71
CA VAL A 108 -2.04 -4.81 -7.46
C VAL A 108 -0.77 -4.84 -6.61
N ASP A 109 -0.67 -3.86 -5.71
CA ASP A 109 0.31 -3.91 -4.64
C ASP A 109 -0.14 -4.90 -3.57
N VAL A 110 0.82 -5.61 -2.99
CA VAL A 110 0.57 -6.62 -1.97
C VAL A 110 1.56 -6.44 -0.83
N VAL A 111 1.02 -6.35 0.37
CA VAL A 111 1.81 -6.11 1.59
C VAL A 111 1.61 -7.25 2.60
N PRO A 112 2.65 -7.60 3.37
CA PRO A 112 2.54 -8.61 4.42
C PRO A 112 1.79 -8.03 5.63
N SER A 113 1.10 -8.91 6.36
CA SER A 113 0.38 -8.59 7.58
C SER A 113 0.57 -9.75 8.58
N ALA A 114 0.45 -9.50 9.89
CA ALA A 114 0.58 -10.58 10.88
C ALA A 114 -0.52 -11.66 10.74
N SER A 115 -1.71 -11.24 10.32
CA SER A 115 -2.90 -12.06 10.09
C SER A 115 -2.98 -12.63 8.66
N GLY A 116 -2.03 -12.30 7.77
CA GLY A 116 -2.01 -12.79 6.38
C GLY A 116 -1.32 -11.85 5.39
N ALA A 117 -2.05 -11.45 4.35
CA ALA A 117 -1.56 -10.53 3.34
C ALA A 117 -2.71 -9.67 2.82
N VAL A 118 -2.37 -8.46 2.38
CA VAL A 118 -3.35 -7.45 1.98
C VAL A 118 -3.04 -7.01 0.56
N ALA A 119 -4.04 -7.05 -0.33
CA ALA A 119 -3.94 -6.40 -1.63
C ALA A 119 -4.38 -4.94 -1.49
N VAL A 120 -3.60 -4.02 -2.03
CA VAL A 120 -3.80 -2.57 -1.94
C VAL A 120 -4.08 -2.03 -3.33
N LEU A 121 -5.14 -1.24 -3.44
CA LEU A 121 -5.54 -0.56 -4.66
C LEU A 121 -5.71 0.93 -4.36
N GLU A 122 -5.01 1.75 -5.11
CA GLU A 122 -5.28 3.17 -5.19
C GLU A 122 -6.37 3.38 -6.24
N VAL A 123 -7.57 3.75 -5.78
CA VAL A 123 -8.70 4.05 -6.63
C VAL A 123 -8.68 5.55 -6.90
N PRO A 124 -8.67 5.99 -8.17
CA PRO A 124 -8.75 7.41 -8.47
C PRO A 124 -10.03 7.97 -7.85
N ALA A 125 -9.91 9.11 -7.16
CA ALA A 125 -11.09 9.84 -6.72
C ALA A 125 -11.96 10.12 -7.94
N LYS A 126 -13.23 9.74 -7.88
CA LYS A 126 -14.20 10.15 -8.89
C LYS A 126 -14.33 11.67 -8.76
N GLU A 127 -14.10 12.40 -9.85
CA GLU A 127 -14.26 13.86 -9.87
C GLU A 127 -15.67 14.19 -9.37
N ALA A 128 -15.74 14.88 -8.23
CA ALA A 128 -17.01 15.39 -7.73
C ALA A 128 -17.57 16.34 -8.80
N PRO A 129 -18.84 16.18 -9.21
CA PRO A 129 -19.47 17.11 -10.12
C PRO A 129 -19.31 18.54 -9.58
N ALA A 130 -18.79 19.45 -10.42
CA ALA A 130 -18.49 20.83 -10.03
C ALA A 130 -19.75 21.64 -9.65
N ASP A 131 -20.93 21.14 -9.98
CA ASP A 131 -22.21 21.65 -9.54
C ASP A 131 -22.82 20.67 -8.53
N TRP A 132 -23.22 21.18 -7.37
CA TRP A 132 -23.96 20.47 -6.33
C TRP A 132 -25.22 19.81 -6.95
N ASP A 133 -25.13 18.54 -7.31
CA ASP A 133 -26.24 17.84 -7.95
C ASP A 133 -27.29 17.44 -6.89
N ILE A 134 -28.47 18.02 -6.99
CA ILE A 134 -29.65 17.73 -6.14
C ILE A 134 -29.97 16.23 -6.14
N THR A 135 -29.59 15.52 -7.21
CA THR A 135 -29.76 14.07 -7.34
C THR A 135 -29.02 13.30 -6.24
N GLU A 136 -27.85 13.74 -5.78
CA GLU A 136 -27.14 13.11 -4.66
C GLU A 136 -27.89 13.31 -3.33
N LEU A 137 -28.52 14.47 -3.15
CA LEU A 137 -29.33 14.79 -1.98
C LEU A 137 -30.63 13.96 -1.92
N LEU A 138 -31.08 13.46 -3.07
CA LEU A 138 -32.21 12.55 -3.22
C LEU A 138 -31.81 11.07 -3.30
N GLY A 139 -30.52 10.75 -3.08
CA GLY A 139 -30.00 9.37 -3.08
C GLY A 139 -29.83 8.74 -4.47
N GLY A 140 -29.81 9.55 -5.54
CA GLY A 140 -29.55 9.10 -6.91
C GLY A 140 -28.08 9.13 -7.33
N GLY A 141 -27.19 9.66 -6.48
CA GLY A 141 -25.75 9.45 -6.58
C GLY A 141 -25.34 8.05 -6.11
N GLU A 142 -24.08 7.66 -6.32
CA GLU A 142 -23.56 6.47 -5.64
C GLU A 142 -23.77 6.63 -4.14
N MET A 143 -24.46 5.66 -3.54
CA MET A 143 -24.76 5.69 -2.11
C MET A 143 -23.44 5.85 -1.33
N PRO A 144 -23.36 6.73 -0.31
CA PRO A 144 -22.19 6.80 0.55
C PRO A 144 -21.81 5.40 1.06
N GLY A 145 -20.57 4.98 0.80
CA GLY A 145 -20.11 3.61 1.09
C GLY A 145 -20.30 2.59 -0.04
N ALA A 146 -20.71 3.01 -1.25
CA ALA A 146 -20.63 2.18 -2.46
C ALA A 146 -19.17 1.82 -2.74
N PHE A 147 -18.91 0.53 -2.92
CA PHE A 147 -17.56 0.01 -3.14
C PHE A 147 -17.16 0.23 -4.61
N PRO A 148 -15.91 0.66 -4.89
CA PRO A 148 -15.43 0.82 -6.26
C PRO A 148 -15.51 -0.50 -7.04
N PRO A 149 -16.04 -0.51 -8.29
CA PRO A 149 -16.23 -1.74 -9.05
C PRO A 149 -14.95 -2.57 -9.23
N GLU A 150 -13.82 -1.91 -9.47
CA GLU A 150 -12.51 -2.57 -9.60
C GLU A 150 -12.09 -3.27 -8.30
N ALA A 151 -12.34 -2.66 -7.15
CA ALA A 151 -12.04 -3.24 -5.85
C ALA A 151 -12.98 -4.42 -5.54
N GLU A 152 -14.26 -4.34 -5.93
CA GLU A 152 -15.21 -5.46 -5.81
C GLU A 152 -14.82 -6.64 -6.70
N GLU A 153 -14.33 -6.38 -7.92
CA GLU A 153 -13.84 -7.42 -8.83
C GLU A 153 -12.64 -8.17 -8.22
N VAL A 154 -11.66 -7.44 -7.69
CA VAL A 154 -10.49 -8.03 -7.04
C VAL A 154 -10.89 -8.80 -5.78
N ALA A 155 -11.75 -8.25 -4.93
CA ALA A 155 -12.26 -8.96 -3.75
C ALA A 155 -13.03 -10.23 -4.13
N GLY A 156 -13.88 -10.16 -5.16
CA GLY A 156 -14.58 -11.30 -5.73
C GLY A 156 -13.62 -12.39 -6.23
N ALA A 157 -12.63 -12.01 -7.03
CA ALA A 157 -11.62 -12.95 -7.53
C ALA A 157 -10.83 -13.61 -6.39
N LEU A 158 -10.31 -12.83 -5.45
CA LEU A 158 -9.51 -13.35 -4.32
C LEU A 158 -10.33 -14.21 -3.36
N SER A 159 -11.61 -13.89 -3.15
CA SER A 159 -12.50 -14.70 -2.31
C SER A 159 -12.79 -16.10 -2.86
N ARG A 160 -12.63 -16.33 -4.17
CA ARG A 160 -12.71 -17.68 -4.77
C ARG A 160 -11.46 -18.51 -4.46
N LEU A 161 -10.33 -17.85 -4.23
CA LEU A 161 -9.04 -18.48 -3.96
C LEU A 161 -8.84 -18.74 -2.45
N ALA A 162 -9.41 -17.89 -1.60
CA ALA A 162 -9.35 -18.00 -0.14
C ALA A 162 -10.57 -18.75 0.43
N ARG A 163 -10.36 -19.91 1.05
CA ARG A 163 -11.45 -20.77 1.58
C ARG A 163 -12.41 -20.07 2.55
N THR A 164 -11.91 -19.17 3.40
CA THR A 164 -12.72 -18.45 4.41
C THR A 164 -13.32 -17.14 3.87
N GLY A 165 -13.05 -16.80 2.62
CA GLY A 165 -13.34 -15.49 2.04
C GLY A 165 -12.29 -14.43 2.36
N VAL A 166 -12.62 -13.19 2.00
CA VAL A 166 -11.81 -11.97 2.20
C VAL A 166 -12.71 -10.84 2.69
N VAL A 167 -12.10 -9.78 3.21
CA VAL A 167 -12.82 -8.55 3.57
C VAL A 167 -12.27 -7.41 2.72
N LEU A 168 -13.16 -6.74 1.99
CA LEU A 168 -12.86 -5.50 1.29
C LEU A 168 -13.12 -4.33 2.23
N LEU A 169 -12.10 -3.50 2.44
CA LEU A 169 -12.16 -2.25 3.17
C LEU A 169 -11.92 -1.12 2.18
N THR A 170 -12.72 -0.06 2.22
CA THR A 170 -12.52 1.15 1.41
C THR A 170 -12.50 2.37 2.29
N ALA A 171 -11.67 3.33 1.96
CA ALA A 171 -11.55 4.58 2.68
C ALA A 171 -11.55 5.75 1.71
N ASP A 172 -12.52 6.62 1.90
CA ASP A 172 -12.64 7.91 1.23
C ASP A 172 -12.33 8.97 2.27
N LEU A 173 -11.08 9.41 2.29
CA LEU A 173 -10.54 10.29 3.33
C LEU A 173 -10.01 11.57 2.71
N ALA A 174 -10.33 12.68 3.37
CA ALA A 174 -9.85 14.00 3.04
C ALA A 174 -9.16 14.62 4.26
N THR A 175 -8.06 15.31 4.03
CA THR A 175 -7.36 16.07 5.07
C THR A 175 -7.76 17.54 5.02
N ASP A 176 -7.83 18.17 6.18
CA ASP A 176 -8.04 19.62 6.35
C ASP A 176 -9.33 20.14 5.71
N VAL A 177 -10.35 19.29 5.63
CA VAL A 177 -11.70 19.68 5.22
C VAL A 177 -12.45 20.25 6.43
N GLY A 178 -12.43 21.57 6.56
CA GLY A 178 -13.19 22.27 7.60
C GLY A 178 -12.36 23.28 8.38
N ILE A 179 -12.82 23.60 9.59
CA ILE A 179 -12.23 24.66 10.44
C ILE A 179 -11.12 24.08 11.35
N GLU A 180 -11.12 22.77 11.57
CA GLU A 180 -10.09 22.07 12.34
C GLU A 180 -9.20 21.23 11.42
N PRO A 181 -7.87 21.26 11.64
CA PRO A 181 -6.96 20.37 10.93
C PRO A 181 -7.21 18.93 11.34
N GLY A 182 -7.25 18.01 10.36
CA GLY A 182 -7.55 16.62 10.65
C GLY A 182 -7.87 15.78 9.42
N LEU A 183 -7.85 14.46 9.62
CA LEU A 183 -8.29 13.47 8.66
C LEU A 183 -9.77 13.19 8.91
N SER A 184 -10.61 13.41 7.89
CA SER A 184 -12.03 13.10 7.97
C SER A 184 -12.46 12.31 6.74
N GLY A 185 -13.59 11.64 6.82
CA GLY A 185 -14.11 10.85 5.72
C GLY A 185 -14.85 9.62 6.21
N HIS A 186 -15.01 8.65 5.32
CA HIS A 186 -15.75 7.43 5.61
C HIS A 186 -14.93 6.18 5.26
N VAL A 187 -15.04 5.19 6.13
CA VAL A 187 -14.46 3.86 5.92
C VAL A 187 -15.59 2.84 5.91
N SER A 188 -15.64 2.02 4.87
CA SER A 188 -16.65 0.97 4.69
C SER A 188 -15.99 -0.39 4.55
N ALA A 189 -16.61 -1.44 5.08
CA ALA A 189 -16.11 -2.81 4.99
C ALA A 189 -17.19 -3.77 4.51
N ARG A 190 -16.82 -4.75 3.68
CA ARG A 190 -17.73 -5.78 3.16
C ARG A 190 -17.02 -7.11 3.04
N ARG A 191 -17.71 -8.19 3.38
CA ARG A 191 -17.18 -9.55 3.27
C ARG A 191 -17.52 -10.17 1.92
N TYR A 192 -16.54 -10.85 1.32
CA TYR A 192 -16.72 -11.65 0.11
C TYR A 192 -16.34 -13.10 0.36
N VAL A 193 -17.16 -14.02 -0.13
CA VAL A 193 -16.92 -15.47 -0.08
C VAL A 193 -17.31 -16.07 -1.42
N GLY A 194 -16.46 -16.92 -2.00
CA GLY A 194 -16.80 -17.66 -3.22
C GLY A 194 -17.12 -16.77 -4.44
N GLY A 195 -16.64 -15.52 -4.45
CA GLY A 195 -16.92 -14.55 -5.51
C GLY A 195 -18.15 -13.69 -5.30
N THR A 196 -18.84 -13.81 -4.17
CA THR A 196 -20.07 -13.06 -3.88
C THR A 196 -19.92 -12.21 -2.63
N ALA A 197 -20.52 -11.01 -2.64
CA ALA A 197 -20.69 -10.20 -1.44
C ALA A 197 -21.68 -10.87 -0.49
N GLU A 198 -21.26 -11.12 0.74
CA GLU A 198 -22.10 -11.76 1.76
C GLU A 198 -22.83 -10.71 2.63
N GLY A 199 -22.21 -9.54 2.83
CA GLY A 199 -22.81 -8.44 3.56
C GLY A 199 -21.79 -7.40 4.04
N ASP A 200 -22.30 -6.22 4.36
CA ASP A 200 -21.52 -5.14 4.96
C ASP A 200 -21.14 -5.46 6.40
N MET A 201 -19.94 -5.02 6.78
CA MET A 201 -19.39 -5.18 8.12
C MET A 201 -19.17 -3.80 8.75
N PRO A 202 -19.32 -3.66 10.08
CA PRO A 202 -18.94 -2.44 10.77
C PRO A 202 -17.42 -2.21 10.63
N ALA A 203 -17.03 -1.17 9.89
CA ALA A 203 -15.62 -0.89 9.60
C ALA A 203 -14.78 -0.71 10.87
N GLY A 204 -15.34 -0.07 11.91
CA GLY A 204 -14.67 0.08 13.20
C GLY A 204 -14.33 -1.26 13.88
N LEU A 205 -15.17 -2.29 13.73
CA LEU A 205 -14.88 -3.63 14.26
C LEU A 205 -13.83 -4.36 13.43
N VAL A 206 -13.86 -4.19 12.10
CA VAL A 206 -12.83 -4.75 11.21
C VAL A 206 -11.47 -4.14 11.54
N LEU A 207 -11.41 -2.81 11.72
CA LEU A 207 -10.18 -2.10 12.08
C LEU A 207 -9.69 -2.42 13.48
N ALA A 208 -10.58 -2.56 14.47
CA ALA A 208 -10.19 -2.94 15.83
C ALA A 208 -9.49 -4.31 15.91
N GLY A 209 -9.76 -5.20 14.96
CA GLY A 209 -9.10 -6.50 14.83
C GLY A 209 -8.05 -6.56 13.72
N ALA A 210 -7.77 -5.47 13.01
CA ALA A 210 -6.80 -5.43 11.94
C ALA A 210 -5.37 -5.27 12.48
N ASP A 211 -4.39 -5.70 11.71
CA ASP A 211 -2.99 -5.46 12.05
C ASP A 211 -2.64 -3.99 11.79
N GLN A 212 -1.66 -3.44 12.53
CA GLN A 212 -1.27 -2.02 12.45
C GLN A 212 -1.00 -1.52 11.02
N VAL A 213 -0.38 -2.36 10.18
CA VAL A 213 -0.09 -2.02 8.77
C VAL A 213 -1.36 -1.69 7.98
N VAL A 214 -2.49 -2.35 8.27
CA VAL A 214 -3.78 -2.08 7.63
C VAL A 214 -4.29 -0.70 8.04
N GLU A 215 -4.19 -0.36 9.32
CA GLU A 215 -4.60 0.94 9.84
C GLU A 215 -3.75 2.07 9.26
N ASP A 216 -2.44 1.87 9.19
CA ASP A 216 -1.52 2.87 8.65
C ASP A 216 -1.72 3.08 7.15
N LEU A 217 -2.01 2.01 6.40
CA LEU A 217 -2.37 2.10 4.99
C LEU A 217 -3.71 2.81 4.80
N VAL A 218 -4.77 2.35 5.46
CA VAL A 218 -6.12 2.89 5.25
C VAL A 218 -6.23 4.37 5.61
N LEU A 219 -5.46 4.81 6.61
CA LEU A 219 -5.41 6.21 7.04
C LEU A 219 -4.38 7.04 6.27
N GLY A 220 -3.70 6.45 5.27
CA GLY A 220 -2.71 7.14 4.44
C GLY A 220 -1.43 7.55 5.18
N ARG A 221 -1.14 6.95 6.35
CA ARG A 221 0.10 7.21 7.11
C ARG A 221 1.32 6.59 6.45
N VAL A 222 1.13 5.48 5.73
CA VAL A 222 2.17 4.74 4.99
C VAL A 222 1.64 4.39 3.60
N ARG A 223 2.48 4.47 2.57
CA ARG A 223 2.14 3.99 1.22
C ARG A 223 2.45 2.51 1.06
N ALA A 224 1.73 1.81 0.18
CA ALA A 224 1.93 0.37 -0.04
C ALA A 224 3.39 0.01 -0.37
N GLY A 225 4.03 0.79 -1.25
CA GLY A 225 5.43 0.60 -1.66
C GLY A 225 6.47 0.87 -0.56
N GLU A 226 6.07 1.50 0.54
CA GLU A 226 6.95 1.80 1.69
C GLU A 226 6.90 0.69 2.75
N VAL A 227 5.93 -0.23 2.66
CA VAL A 227 5.80 -1.34 3.62
C VAL A 227 6.92 -2.36 3.39
N PRO A 228 7.71 -2.72 4.41
CA PRO A 228 8.73 -3.76 4.30
C PRO A 228 8.14 -5.10 3.82
N GLY A 229 8.73 -5.66 2.77
CA GLY A 229 8.25 -6.91 2.17
C GLY A 229 7.11 -6.75 1.15
N HIS A 230 6.77 -5.51 0.78
CA HIS A 230 5.92 -5.17 -0.36
C HIS A 230 6.26 -5.99 -1.62
N GLN A 231 5.23 -6.38 -2.35
CA GLN A 231 5.29 -7.07 -3.63
C GLN A 231 4.36 -6.37 -4.62
N ARG A 232 4.75 -6.34 -5.89
CA ARG A 232 3.87 -5.96 -7.00
C ARG A 232 3.52 -7.22 -7.79
N SER A 233 2.25 -7.55 -7.94
CA SER A 233 1.85 -8.77 -8.66
C SER A 233 2.20 -8.73 -10.15
N GLY A 234 2.10 -7.57 -10.82
CA GLY A 234 2.45 -7.40 -12.24
C GLY A 234 3.92 -7.68 -12.60
N ASN A 235 4.83 -7.61 -11.62
CA ASN A 235 6.27 -7.82 -11.82
C ASN A 235 6.70 -9.29 -11.68
N LEU A 236 5.80 -10.22 -11.36
CA LEU A 236 6.13 -11.65 -11.33
C LEU A 236 5.95 -12.28 -12.72
N PRO A 237 7.03 -12.78 -13.35
CA PRO A 237 6.89 -13.64 -14.51
C PRO A 237 6.02 -14.84 -14.15
N ARG A 238 5.00 -15.17 -14.98
CA ARG A 238 4.05 -16.28 -14.72
C ARG A 238 4.75 -17.59 -14.36
N TRP A 239 5.92 -17.87 -14.95
CA TRP A 239 6.74 -19.05 -14.67
C TRP A 239 7.39 -19.06 -13.26
N LYS A 240 7.66 -17.89 -12.67
CA LYS A 240 8.24 -17.74 -11.33
C LYS A 240 7.19 -17.93 -10.23
N ALA A 241 5.94 -17.54 -10.48
CA ALA A 241 4.80 -17.77 -9.60
C ALA A 241 4.52 -19.28 -9.38
N THR A 242 4.51 -20.07 -10.46
CA THR A 242 4.35 -21.54 -10.40
C THR A 242 5.47 -22.22 -9.61
N ARG A 243 6.71 -21.72 -9.73
CA ARG A 243 7.89 -22.25 -9.02
C ARG A 243 7.90 -21.92 -7.53
N MET A 244 7.30 -20.80 -7.10
CA MET A 244 7.14 -20.49 -5.68
C MET A 244 6.05 -21.35 -5.01
N PHE A 245 4.95 -21.61 -5.71
CA PHE A 245 3.86 -22.47 -5.20
C PHE A 245 4.33 -23.91 -4.95
N THR A 246 5.16 -24.46 -5.83
CA THR A 246 5.76 -25.79 -5.67
C THR A 246 6.80 -25.87 -4.53
N ARG A 247 7.44 -24.75 -4.16
CA ARG A 247 8.34 -24.66 -3.00
C ARG A 247 7.59 -24.54 -1.67
N GLY A 248 6.44 -23.84 -1.65
CA GLY A 248 5.58 -23.69 -0.48
C GLY A 248 4.95 -25.02 -0.01
N LEU A 249 4.72 -25.95 -0.93
CA LEU A 249 4.22 -27.29 -0.63
C LEU A 249 5.27 -28.24 -0.01
N ARG A 250 6.57 -27.88 -0.03
CA ARG A 250 7.68 -28.75 0.42
C ARG A 250 8.21 -28.43 1.82
N ARG A 251 7.53 -27.57 2.60
CA ARG A 251 7.88 -27.34 4.02
C ARG A 251 6.66 -27.43 4.94
N LYS A 252 6.41 -28.65 5.45
CA LYS A 252 6.47 -29.05 6.87
C LYS A 252 6.03 -30.53 6.97
N LYS A 253 6.89 -31.41 7.49
CA LYS A 253 6.48 -32.58 8.27
C LYS A 253 7.27 -32.52 9.58
N PRO A 254 6.65 -32.75 10.75
CA PRO A 254 7.30 -32.62 12.05
C PRO A 254 8.55 -33.49 12.19
#